data_AF-A0A7L4IFT4-F1
#
_entry.id   AF-A0A7L4IFT4-F1
#
_cell.length_a   1.000
_cell.length_b   1.000
_cell.length_c   1.000
_cell.angle_alpha   90.00
_cell.angle_beta   90.00
_cell.angle_gamma   90.00
#
_symmetry.space_group_name_H-M   'P 1'
#
loop_
_entity.id
_entity.type
_entity.pdbx_description
1 polymer ?
#
loop_
_entity_poly.entity_id
_entity_poly.type
_entity_poly.pdbx_seq_one_letter_code
_entity_poly.pdbx_strand_id
1 'polypeptide(L)'
;QPVIFLGADVTHPPAGDGKKPSIAAVVGSMDGHPSRYCATVRVQTSRQETSQELLYSQEVIQDLTNMVRELLIQFYKSTRFKPTRIIYYRGGVSEGQMKQVAWPELIAIRKACISLEEDYRPGITYIVVQKRHH
;
A
#
# COMPACT_ATOMS: atom_id res chain seq x y z
N GLN A 1 -11.15 7.87 18.41
CA GLN A 1 -11.63 6.78 17.53
C GLN A 1 -10.42 6.03 17.00
N PRO A 2 -10.45 4.69 16.88
CA PRO A 2 -9.30 3.90 16.44
C PRO A 2 -8.87 4.25 15.01
N VAL A 3 -7.56 4.35 14.78
CA VAL A 3 -6.94 4.67 13.49
C VAL A 3 -5.76 3.73 13.27
N ILE A 4 -5.56 3.30 12.03
CA ILE A 4 -4.35 2.60 11.61
C ILE A 4 -3.55 3.49 10.66
N PHE A 5 -2.24 3.58 10.89
CA PHE A 5 -1.29 4.24 10.02
C PHE A 5 -0.59 3.20 9.18
N LEU A 6 -0.67 3.34 7.87
CA LEU A 6 -0.04 2.48 6.90
C LEU A 6 1.08 3.24 6.18
N GLY A 7 2.20 2.57 5.97
CA GLY A 7 3.30 3.05 5.15
C GLY A 7 3.57 2.06 4.02
N ALA A 8 3.73 2.54 2.80
CA ALA A 8 3.92 1.69 1.64
C ALA A 8 4.99 2.24 0.70
N ASP A 9 5.79 1.35 0.14
CA ASP A 9 6.82 1.67 -0.84
C ASP A 9 7.05 0.53 -1.83
N VAL A 10 7.53 0.86 -3.02
CA VAL A 10 7.98 -0.10 -4.03
C VAL A 10 9.42 0.21 -4.36
N THR A 11 10.28 -0.79 -4.21
CA THR A 11 11.68 -0.70 -4.59
C THR A 11 11.91 -1.43 -5.91
N HIS A 12 12.41 -0.68 -6.89
CA HIS A 12 12.76 -1.19 -8.20
C HIS A 12 14.22 -1.64 -8.29
N PRO A 13 14.54 -2.63 -9.14
CA PRO A 13 15.92 -2.99 -9.42
C PRO A 13 16.68 -1.83 -10.11
N PRO A 14 18.02 -1.85 -10.09
CA PRO A 14 18.83 -0.85 -10.78
C PRO A 14 18.52 -0.76 -12.28
N ALA A 15 18.70 0.43 -12.86
CA ALA A 15 18.55 0.64 -14.30
C ALA A 15 19.43 -0.33 -15.10
N GLY A 16 18.84 -0.99 -16.09
CA GLY A 16 19.52 -2.00 -16.92
C GLY A 16 19.26 -3.46 -16.50
N ASP A 17 18.67 -3.71 -15.33
CA ASP A 17 18.31 -5.06 -14.90
C ASP A 17 16.82 -5.34 -15.16
N GLY A 18 16.50 -5.73 -16.39
CA GLY A 18 15.12 -6.03 -16.82
C GLY A 18 14.57 -7.39 -16.37
N LYS A 19 15.35 -8.18 -15.62
CA LYS A 19 14.96 -9.54 -15.19
C LYS A 19 14.59 -9.60 -13.72
N LYS A 20 15.11 -8.69 -12.89
CA LYS A 20 14.78 -8.66 -11.46
C LYS A 20 13.37 -8.11 -11.23
N PRO A 21 12.62 -8.68 -10.27
CA PRO A 21 11.32 -8.17 -9.89
C PRO A 21 11.44 -6.90 -9.03
N SER A 22 10.34 -6.17 -8.91
CA SER A 22 10.21 -5.10 -7.92
C SER A 22 9.72 -5.68 -6.60
N ILE A 23 10.02 -5.01 -5.48
CA ILE A 23 9.60 -5.45 -4.14
C ILE A 23 8.68 -4.39 -3.56
N ALA A 24 7.45 -4.80 -3.25
CA ALA A 24 6.47 -3.98 -2.54
C ALA A 24 6.50 -4.30 -1.04
N ALA A 25 6.49 -3.28 -0.20
CA ALA A 25 6.38 -3.42 1.25
C ALA A 25 5.27 -2.53 1.77
N VAL A 26 4.45 -3.06 2.67
CA VAL A 26 3.42 -2.31 3.39
C VAL A 26 3.52 -2.63 4.88
N VAL A 27 3.61 -1.58 5.69
CA VAL A 27 3.63 -1.66 7.15
C VAL A 27 2.37 -1.05 7.74
N GLY A 28 1.97 -1.51 8.92
CA GLY A 28 0.85 -0.93 9.67
C GLY A 28 1.16 -0.78 11.15
N SER A 29 0.71 0.32 11.75
CA SER A 29 0.77 0.53 13.21
C SER A 29 -0.07 -0.52 13.94
N MET A 30 0.32 -0.93 15.15
CA MET A 30 -0.31 -2.04 15.91
C MET A 30 -0.77 -1.63 17.32
N ASP A 31 -0.71 -0.34 17.65
CA ASP A 31 -1.12 0.23 18.94
C ASP A 31 -1.71 1.65 18.76
N GLY A 32 -2.22 2.23 19.86
CA GLY A 32 -2.80 3.58 19.86
C GLY A 32 -1.80 4.73 20.00
N HIS A 33 -0.52 4.44 20.33
CA HIS A 33 0.57 5.42 20.42
C HIS A 33 1.40 5.47 19.12
N PRO A 34 0.82 5.00 18.01
CA PRO A 34 1.46 4.29 16.88
C PRO A 34 2.98 4.06 16.99
N SER A 35 3.42 3.22 17.93
CA SER A 35 4.85 2.96 18.17
C SER A 35 5.34 1.64 17.57
N ARG A 36 4.47 0.63 17.56
CA ARG A 36 4.77 -0.71 17.04
C ARG A 36 4.19 -0.89 15.65
N TYR A 37 4.95 -1.52 14.75
CA TYR A 37 4.53 -1.81 13.38
C TYR A 37 4.73 -3.28 13.02
N CYS A 38 3.84 -3.81 12.19
CA CYS A 38 4.04 -5.07 11.48
C CYS A 38 4.20 -4.81 9.99
N ALA A 39 4.89 -5.72 9.29
CA ALA A 39 5.21 -5.60 7.88
C ALA A 39 4.63 -6.74 7.06
N THR A 40 4.29 -6.43 5.81
CA THR A 40 3.97 -7.37 4.74
C THR A 40 4.84 -7.02 3.55
N VAL A 41 5.37 -8.03 2.86
CA VAL A 41 6.29 -7.85 1.71
C VAL A 41 5.87 -8.78 0.59
N ARG A 42 5.95 -8.29 -0.65
CA ARG A 42 5.62 -9.02 -1.87
C ARG A 42 6.64 -8.75 -2.96
N VAL A 43 6.98 -9.80 -3.68
CA VAL A 43 7.73 -9.70 -4.93
C VAL A 43 6.69 -9.54 -6.04
N GLN A 44 6.79 -8.47 -6.83
CA GLN A 44 5.93 -8.25 -7.99
C GLN A 44 6.75 -8.25 -9.28
N THR A 45 6.26 -8.98 -10.27
CA THR A 45 6.98 -9.24 -11.50
C THR A 45 7.19 -7.96 -12.31
N SER A 46 8.42 -7.75 -12.77
CA SER A 46 8.71 -6.81 -13.85
C SER A 46 8.15 -7.44 -15.12
N ARG A 47 6.94 -7.04 -15.54
CA ARG A 47 6.40 -7.54 -16.82
C ARG A 47 7.24 -6.92 -17.94
N GLN A 48 7.93 -7.79 -18.66
CA GLN A 48 8.69 -7.45 -19.86
C GLN A 48 7.76 -6.89 -20.95
N GLU A 49 8.26 -5.84 -21.60
CA GLU A 49 7.98 -5.42 -22.99
C GLU A 49 6.72 -4.57 -23.32
N THR A 50 7.03 -3.29 -23.61
CA THR A 50 6.69 -2.57 -24.87
C THR A 50 5.41 -1.73 -24.98
N SER A 51 4.97 -1.09 -23.88
CA SER A 51 4.05 0.06 -23.96
C SER A 51 4.26 1.04 -22.81
N GLN A 52 4.20 2.36 -23.05
CA GLN A 52 4.24 3.39 -21.99
C GLN A 52 3.15 3.21 -20.92
N GLU A 53 2.01 2.59 -21.26
CA GLU A 53 0.97 2.20 -20.30
C GLU A 53 1.43 1.17 -19.25
N LEU A 54 2.48 0.39 -19.52
CA LEU A 54 2.94 -0.69 -18.64
C LEU A 54 3.96 -0.24 -17.58
N LEU A 55 4.65 0.89 -17.77
CA LEU A 55 5.58 1.43 -16.77
C LEU A 55 4.86 1.82 -15.47
N TYR A 56 3.63 2.35 -15.59
CA TYR A 56 2.78 2.71 -14.46
C TYR A 56 2.33 1.48 -13.65
N SER A 57 2.23 0.32 -14.30
CA SER A 57 1.80 -0.92 -13.64
C SER A 57 2.80 -1.43 -12.61
N GLN A 58 4.08 -1.06 -12.74
CA GLN A 58 5.13 -1.54 -11.83
C GLN A 58 5.12 -0.79 -10.50
N GLU A 59 4.65 0.44 -10.47
CA GLU A 59 4.51 1.25 -9.25
C GLU A 59 3.28 0.88 -8.43
N VAL A 60 2.25 0.30 -9.06
CA VAL A 60 1.06 -0.15 -8.35
C VAL A 60 1.40 -1.39 -7.53
N ILE A 61 1.11 -1.37 -6.24
CA ILE A 61 1.27 -2.55 -5.39
C ILE A 61 0.20 -3.60 -5.77
N GLN A 62 0.61 -4.66 -6.45
CA GLN A 62 -0.32 -5.62 -7.08
C GLN A 62 -1.17 -6.39 -6.06
N ASP A 63 -0.57 -6.79 -4.93
CA ASP A 63 -1.22 -7.59 -3.89
C ASP A 63 -1.66 -6.76 -2.67
N LEU A 64 -1.88 -5.45 -2.86
CA LEU A 64 -2.19 -4.52 -1.76
C LEU A 64 -3.43 -4.93 -0.96
N THR A 65 -4.43 -5.52 -1.63
CA THR A 65 -5.67 -5.97 -0.97
C THR A 65 -5.37 -6.97 0.15
N ASN A 66 -4.54 -7.98 -0.13
CA ASN A 66 -4.21 -9.01 0.85
C ASN A 66 -3.24 -8.49 1.92
N MET A 67 -2.25 -7.68 1.52
CA MET A 67 -1.32 -7.03 2.45
C MET A 67 -2.06 -6.17 3.50
N VAL A 68 -3.01 -5.34 3.07
CA VAL A 68 -3.82 -4.51 3.98
C VAL A 68 -4.75 -5.38 4.84
N ARG A 69 -5.38 -6.42 4.26
CA ARG A 69 -6.22 -7.36 5.01
C ARG A 69 -5.45 -8.01 6.15
N GLU A 70 -4.24 -8.48 5.91
CA GLU A 70 -3.35 -9.07 6.93
C GLU A 70 -3.07 -8.07 8.06
N LEU A 71 -2.71 -6.83 7.72
CA LEU A 71 -2.42 -5.79 8.70
C LEU A 71 -3.65 -5.38 9.53
N LEU A 72 -4.84 -5.31 8.92
CA LEU A 72 -6.09 -5.03 9.63
C LEU A 72 -6.45 -6.14 10.62
N ILE A 73 -6.26 -7.41 10.23
CA ILE A 73 -6.45 -8.56 11.13
C ILE A 73 -5.46 -8.49 12.30
N GLN A 74 -4.19 -8.20 12.01
CA GLN A 74 -3.16 -8.07 13.06
C GLN A 74 -3.46 -6.90 14.01
N PHE A 75 -3.85 -5.74 13.48
CA PHE A 75 -4.27 -4.59 14.28
C PHE A 75 -5.40 -4.95 15.24
N TYR A 76 -6.43 -5.65 14.76
CA TYR A 76 -7.54 -6.09 15.60
C TYR A 76 -7.09 -7.10 16.66
N LYS A 77 -6.19 -8.02 16.33
CA LYS A 77 -5.62 -8.96 17.31
C LYS A 77 -4.85 -8.24 18.42
N SER A 78 -4.09 -7.19 18.08
CA SER A 78 -3.25 -6.44 19.01
C SER A 78 -4.04 -5.44 19.86
N THR A 79 -5.05 -4.78 19.29
CA THR A 79 -5.75 -3.66 19.95
C THR A 79 -7.17 -4.00 20.40
N ARG A 80 -7.77 -5.06 19.84
CA ARG A 80 -9.21 -5.39 19.95
C ARG A 80 -10.15 -4.32 19.40
N PHE A 81 -9.62 -3.37 18.63
CA PHE A 81 -10.40 -2.33 17.97
C PHE A 81 -10.34 -2.47 16.45
N LYS A 82 -11.45 -2.16 15.78
CA LYS A 82 -11.48 -1.98 14.32
C LYS A 82 -11.15 -0.52 13.99
N PRO A 83 -10.19 -0.24 13.09
CA PRO A 83 -9.91 1.11 12.65
C PRO A 83 -11.15 1.77 12.04
N THR A 84 -11.51 2.95 12.52
CA THR A 84 -12.55 3.79 11.88
C THR A 84 -11.97 4.66 10.77
N ARG A 85 -10.64 4.82 10.77
CA ARG A 85 -9.87 5.57 9.78
C ARG A 85 -8.60 4.83 9.40
N ILE A 86 -8.21 4.95 8.15
CA ILE A 86 -6.95 4.45 7.58
C ILE A 86 -6.20 5.66 7.02
N ILE A 87 -5.00 5.91 7.52
CA ILE A 87 -4.09 6.91 6.97
C ILE A 87 -2.99 6.17 6.23
N TYR A 88 -2.94 6.32 4.91
CA TYR A 88 -2.03 5.59 4.03
C TYR A 88 -1.00 6.52 3.42
N TYR A 89 0.26 6.38 3.85
CA TYR A 89 1.41 7.08 3.32
C TYR A 89 2.09 6.23 2.24
N ARG A 90 2.00 6.66 0.98
CA ARG A 90 2.66 6.02 -0.17
C ARG A 90 3.91 6.80 -0.55
N GLY A 91 5.09 6.20 -0.35
CA GLY A 91 6.38 6.71 -0.83
C GLY A 91 6.55 6.51 -2.34
N GLY A 92 7.68 6.87 -2.93
CA GLY A 92 8.12 6.37 -4.25
C GLY A 92 7.35 6.81 -5.52
N VAL A 93 6.15 7.39 -5.41
CA VAL A 93 5.32 7.73 -6.58
C VAL A 93 5.68 9.11 -7.14
N SER A 94 6.00 9.19 -8.43
CA SER A 94 6.22 10.47 -9.11
C SER A 94 4.91 11.21 -9.41
N GLU A 95 4.96 12.53 -9.58
CA GLU A 95 3.76 13.37 -9.76
C GLU A 95 2.93 12.92 -10.99
N GLY A 96 3.61 12.61 -12.09
CA GLY A 96 2.98 12.13 -13.33
C GLY A 96 2.26 10.78 -13.20
N GLN A 97 2.61 9.98 -12.18
CA GLN A 97 2.06 8.65 -11.94
C GLN A 97 0.95 8.65 -10.87
N MET A 98 0.81 9.74 -10.11
CA MET A 98 -0.04 9.80 -8.92
C MET A 98 -1.48 9.34 -9.19
N LYS A 99 -2.11 9.82 -10.26
CA LYS A 99 -3.50 9.45 -10.57
C LYS A 99 -3.65 7.96 -10.90
N GLN A 100 -2.68 7.41 -11.63
CA GLN A 100 -2.71 6.01 -12.08
C GLN A 100 -2.40 5.03 -10.95
N VAL A 101 -1.63 5.45 -9.94
CA VAL A 101 -1.33 4.63 -8.76
C VAL A 101 -2.40 4.75 -7.68
N ALA A 102 -2.85 5.97 -7.38
CA ALA A 102 -3.77 6.22 -6.28
C ALA A 102 -5.13 5.53 -6.45
N TRP A 103 -5.69 5.53 -7.66
CA TRP A 103 -7.00 4.93 -7.91
C TRP A 103 -7.05 3.41 -7.68
N PRO A 104 -6.20 2.58 -8.32
CA PRO A 104 -6.21 1.14 -8.09
C PRO A 104 -5.86 0.77 -6.64
N GLU A 105 -4.93 1.49 -6.00
CA GLU A 105 -4.56 1.23 -4.62
C GLU A 105 -5.69 1.58 -3.63
N LEU A 106 -6.39 2.70 -3.84
CA LEU A 106 -7.55 3.07 -3.03
C LEU A 106 -8.66 2.02 -3.12
N ILE A 107 -8.91 1.50 -4.33
CA ILE A 107 -9.85 0.39 -4.55
C ILE A 107 -9.37 -0.87 -3.81
N ALA A 108 -8.07 -1.19 -3.83
CA ALA A 108 -7.52 -2.34 -3.13
C ALA A 108 -7.69 -2.23 -1.60
N ILE A 109 -7.43 -1.04 -1.02
CA ILE A 109 -7.65 -0.79 0.42
C ILE A 109 -9.15 -0.95 0.76
N ARG A 110 -10.05 -0.44 -0.09
CA ARG A 110 -11.50 -0.61 0.08
C ARG A 110 -11.92 -2.09 0.00
N LYS A 111 -11.41 -2.82 -0.98
CA LYS A 111 -11.66 -4.26 -1.12
C LYS A 111 -11.17 -5.04 0.09
N ALA A 112 -10.02 -4.69 0.67
CA ALA A 112 -9.52 -5.32 1.88
C ALA A 112 -10.50 -5.16 3.04
N CYS A 113 -11.05 -3.95 3.23
CA CYS A 113 -12.05 -3.68 4.26
C CYS A 113 -13.33 -4.49 4.04
N ILE A 114 -13.93 -4.43 2.86
CA ILE A 114 -15.18 -5.14 2.52
C ILE A 114 -14.99 -6.66 2.62
N SER A 115 -13.81 -7.17 2.27
CA SER A 115 -13.51 -8.60 2.35
C SER A 115 -13.46 -9.13 3.79
N LEU A 116 -13.25 -8.26 4.79
CA LEU A 116 -13.28 -8.62 6.21
C LEU A 116 -14.70 -8.59 6.77
N GLU A 117 -15.49 -7.61 6.33
CA GLU A 117 -16.89 -7.41 6.73
C GLU A 117 -17.59 -6.51 5.70
N GLU A 118 -18.77 -6.92 5.23
CA GLU A 118 -19.46 -6.31 4.08
C GLU A 118 -19.73 -4.80 4.25
N ASP A 119 -20.09 -4.39 5.46
CA ASP A 119 -20.41 -3.00 5.80
C ASP A 119 -19.23 -2.20 6.36
N TYR A 120 -18.05 -2.80 6.46
CA TYR A 120 -16.87 -2.14 7.03
C TYR A 120 -16.26 -1.13 6.05
N ARG A 121 -16.64 0.14 6.23
CA ARG A 121 -16.23 1.26 5.37
C ARG A 121 -15.53 2.37 6.15
N PRO A 122 -14.31 2.14 6.66
CA PRO A 122 -13.55 3.19 7.35
C PRO A 122 -13.25 4.37 6.42
N GLY A 123 -13.05 5.56 6.99
CA GLY A 123 -12.54 6.70 6.23
C GLY A 123 -11.11 6.43 5.77
N ILE A 124 -10.78 6.71 4.51
CA ILE A 124 -9.42 6.51 3.98
C ILE A 124 -8.84 7.86 3.58
N THR A 125 -7.65 8.16 4.09
CA THR A 125 -6.84 9.31 3.67
C THR A 125 -5.61 8.77 2.97
N TYR A 126 -5.45 9.11 1.69
CA TYR A 126 -4.33 8.69 0.85
C TYR A 126 -3.35 9.86 0.70
N ILE A 127 -2.11 9.67 1.13
CA ILE A 127 -1.09 10.71 1.14
C ILE A 127 0.13 10.20 0.37
N VAL A 128 0.46 10.86 -0.74
CA VAL A 128 1.71 10.60 -1.45
C VAL A 128 2.83 11.37 -0.76
N VAL A 129 3.94 10.69 -0.48
CA VAL A 129 5.13 11.26 0.16
C VAL A 129 6.27 11.26 -0.84
N GLN A 130 6.70 12.45 -1.25
CA GLN A 130 7.84 12.64 -2.14
C GLN A 130 9.03 13.18 -1.35
N LYS A 131 10.05 12.34 -1.15
CA LYS A 131 11.30 12.73 -0.47
C LYS A 131 12.32 13.36 -1.42
N ARG A 132 12.27 13.01 -2.71
CA ARG A 132 13.21 13.48 -3.74
C ARG A 132 12.41 14.34 -4.71
N HIS A 133 12.62 15.65 -4.65
CA HIS A 133 11.97 16.64 -5.52
C HIS A 133 12.95 17.80 -5.80
N HIS A 134 12.56 18.70 -6.72
CA HIS A 134 13.25 19.95 -7.03
C HIS A 134 12.36 21.14 -6.65
#